data_AF-K2EWY0-F1
#
_entry.id   AF-K2EWY0-F1
#
_cell.length_a   1.000
_cell.length_b   1.000
_cell.length_c   1.000
_cell.angle_alpha   90.00
_cell.angle_beta   90.00
_cell.angle_gamma   90.00
#
_symmetry.space_group_name_H-M   'P 1'
#
loop_
_entity.id
_entity.type
_entity.pdbx_description
1 polymer ?
#
loop_
_entity_poly.entity_id
_entity_poly.type
_entity_poly.pdbx_seq_one_letter_code
_entity_poly.pdbx_strand_id
1 'polypeptide(L)' 'MEFSIKQGSPEKLKGGCVVVGVFEGGKLSTAAQIIDKATKHALSDLVARGDMSGKSASTLLLHKL' A
#
# COMPACT_ATOMS: atom_id res chain seq x y z
N MET A 1 1.53 -7.32 23.02
CA MET A 1 1.83 -7.33 21.57
C MET A 1 3.33 -7.36 21.44
N GLU A 2 3.85 -8.27 20.62
CA GLU A 2 5.29 -8.36 20.33
C GLU A 2 5.59 -7.59 19.05
N PHE A 3 6.66 -6.80 19.06
CA PHE A 3 7.09 -5.99 17.92
C PHE A 3 8.53 -6.32 17.57
N SER A 4 8.80 -6.45 16.27
CA SER A 4 10.14 -6.64 15.75
C SER A 4 10.34 -5.72 14.56
N ILE A 5 11.46 -5.00 14.54
CA ILE A 5 11.80 -4.08 13.45
C ILE A 5 12.67 -4.84 12.46
N LYS A 6 12.19 -4.96 11.22
CA LYS A 6 12.95 -5.53 10.10
C LYS A 6 13.18 -4.45 9.07
N GLN A 7 14.43 -4.24 8.67
CA GLN A 7 14.76 -3.43 7.51
C GLN A 7 14.73 -4.31 6.26
N GLY A 8 14.06 -3.85 5.22
CA GLY A 8 13.97 -4.58 3.95
C GLY A 8 13.10 -3.84 2.94
N SER A 9 13.23 -4.22 1.68
CA SER A 9 12.38 -3.69 0.60
C SER A 9 10.94 -4.16 0.80
N PRO A 10 9.93 -3.27 0.73
CA PRO A 10 8.51 -3.61 0.95
C PRO A 10 8.02 -4.80 0.12
N GLU A 11 8.49 -4.88 -1.13
CA GLU A 11 8.23 -5.95 -2.11
C GLU A 11 8.72 -7.36 -1.68
N LYS A 12 9.75 -7.44 -0.83
CA LYS A 12 10.40 -8.71 -0.44
C LYS A 12 9.96 -9.19 0.95
N LEU A 13 9.18 -8.38 1.66
CA LEU A 13 8.69 -8.73 2.99
C LEU A 13 7.56 -9.75 2.87
N LYS A 14 7.81 -10.96 3.35
CA LYS A 14 6.78 -12.00 3.48
C LYS A 14 6.01 -11.78 4.78
N GLY A 15 4.74 -11.42 4.66
CA GLY A 15 3.80 -11.25 5.77
C GLY A 15 2.38 -11.55 5.33
N GLY A 16 1.48 -11.79 6.28
CA GLY A 16 0.06 -12.04 5.96
C GLY A 16 -0.68 -10.80 5.45
N CYS A 17 -0.20 -9.60 5.78
CA CYS A 17 -0.73 -8.33 5.30
C CYS A 17 0.40 -7.29 5.37
N VAL A 18 0.46 -6.40 4.37
CA VAL A 18 1.38 -5.25 4.35
C VAL A 18 0.54 -3.98 4.33
N VAL A 19 0.87 -3.05 5.22
CA VAL A 19 0.17 -1.76 5.33
C VAL A 19 1.04 -0.68 4.71
N VAL A 20 0.46 0.07 3.76
CA VAL A 20 1.13 1.21 3.11
C VAL A 20 0.25 2.44 3.14
N GLY A 21 0.89 3.62 3.12
CA GLY A 21 0.20 4.90 3.15
C GLY A 21 -0.23 5.38 1.75
N VAL A 22 -1.44 5.94 1.68
CA VAL A 22 -1.95 6.74 0.55
C VAL A 22 -2.32 8.12 1.10
N PHE A 23 -1.77 9.17 0.52
CA PHE A 23 -2.03 10.56 0.89
C PHE A 23 -3.20 11.12 0.08
N GLU A 24 -3.77 12.23 0.56
CA GLU A 24 -4.85 12.94 -0.13
C GLU A 24 -4.51 13.25 -1.59
N GLY A 25 -5.54 13.15 -2.44
CA GLY A 25 -5.39 13.26 -3.88
C GLY A 25 -4.80 12.01 -4.52
N GLY A 26 -4.87 10.85 -3.83
CA GLY A 26 -4.44 9.58 -4.39
C GLY A 26 -2.92 9.40 -4.51
N LYS A 27 -2.14 10.15 -3.72
CA LYS A 27 -0.68 10.07 -3.80
C LYS A 27 -0.16 8.87 -3.01
N LEU A 28 0.42 7.90 -3.71
CA LEU A 28 1.06 6.74 -3.08
C LEU A 28 2.34 7.15 -2.35
N SER A 29 2.50 6.68 -1.10
CA SER A 29 3.78 6.79 -0.37
C SER A 29 4.91 6.04 -1.08
N THR A 30 6.17 6.34 -0.76
CA THR A 30 7.33 5.68 -1.39
C THR A 30 7.27 4.15 -1.27
N ALA A 31 6.84 3.63 -0.11
CA ALA A 31 6.64 2.19 0.07
C ALA A 31 5.48 1.66 -0.79
N ALA A 32 4.37 2.39 -0.87
CA ALA A 32 3.23 2.03 -1.73
C ALA A 32 3.62 2.01 -3.21
N GLN A 33 4.43 2.95 -3.69
CA GLN A 33 4.90 2.99 -5.09
C GLN A 33 5.78 1.78 -5.45
N ILE A 34 6.62 1.32 -4.51
CA ILE A 34 7.44 0.12 -4.71
C ILE A 34 6.55 -1.12 -4.85
N ILE A 35 5.55 -1.25 -3.98
CA ILE A 35 4.57 -2.36 -4.06
C ILE A 35 3.72 -2.24 -5.33
N ASP A 36 3.30 -1.03 -5.71
CA ASP A 36 2.51 -0.78 -6.91
C ASP A 36 3.25 -1.24 -8.17
N LYS A 37 4.56 -0.97 -8.27
CA LYS A 37 5.41 -1.49 -9.35
C LYS A 37 5.49 -3.01 -9.33
N ALA A 38 5.64 -3.63 -8.16
CA ALA A 38 5.68 -5.09 -8.03
C ALA A 38 4.33 -5.76 -8.39
N THR A 39 3.22 -5.04 -8.24
CA THR A 39 1.84 -5.50 -8.45
C THR A 39 1.22 -4.97 -9.75
N LYS A 40 2.07 -4.56 -10.70
CA LYS A 40 1.66 -4.10 -12.06
C LYS A 40 0.66 -2.93 -12.04
N HIS A 41 0.90 -1.95 -11.18
CA HIS A 41 0.08 -0.74 -11.06
C HIS A 41 -1.35 -0.94 -10.52
N ALA A 42 -1.58 -2.03 -9.79
CA ALA A 42 -2.90 -2.32 -9.22
C ALA A 42 -3.37 -1.27 -8.19
N LEU A 43 -2.47 -0.73 -7.35
CA LEU A 43 -2.85 0.32 -6.39
C LEU A 43 -3.16 1.64 -7.11
N SER A 44 -2.34 2.00 -8.10
CA SER A 44 -2.56 3.19 -8.92
C SER A 44 -3.89 3.12 -9.67
N ASP A 45 -4.24 1.96 -10.22
CA ASP A 45 -5.52 1.74 -10.93
C ASP A 45 -6.72 1.90 -9.97
N LEU A 46 -6.63 1.33 -8.75
CA LEU A 46 -7.68 1.46 -7.73
C LEU A 46 -7.88 2.91 -7.28
N VAL A 47 -6.78 3.63 -7.04
CA VAL A 47 -6.83 5.04 -6.67
C VAL A 47 -7.41 5.86 -7.81
N ALA A 48 -7.05 5.57 -9.06
CA ALA A 48 -7.58 6.24 -10.24
C ALA A 48 -9.09 5.97 -10.45
N ARG A 49 -9.59 4.78 -10.08
CA ARG A 49 -11.02 4.46 -10.04
C ARG A 49 -11.79 5.20 -8.95
N GLY A 50 -11.08 5.76 -7.95
CA GLY A 50 -11.68 6.46 -6.82
C GLY A 50 -12.03 5.57 -5.64
N ASP A 51 -11.60 4.31 -5.63
CA ASP A 51 -11.81 3.38 -4.51
C ASP A 51 -11.07 3.83 -3.23
N MET A 52 -9.97 4.58 -3.38
CA MET A 52 -9.18 5.12 -2.28
C MET A 52 -8.77 6.57 -2.56
N SER A 53 -9.20 7.50 -1.71
CA SER A 53 -8.89 8.94 -1.85
C SER A 53 -7.68 9.43 -1.04
N GLY A 54 -7.25 8.63 -0.05
CA GLY A 54 -6.16 8.99 0.86
C GLY A 54 -6.58 9.94 1.99
N LYS A 55 -7.90 10.07 2.25
CA LYS A 55 -8.42 10.84 3.39
C LYS A 55 -7.94 10.24 4.71
N SER A 56 -7.62 11.09 5.69
CA SER A 56 -7.28 10.64 7.04
C SER A 56 -8.36 9.72 7.61
N ALA A 57 -7.92 8.67 8.33
CA ALA A 57 -8.77 7.61 8.89
C ALA A 57 -9.54 6.75 7.86
N SER A 58 -9.20 6.82 6.57
CA SER A 58 -9.66 5.84 5.58
C SER A 58 -8.65 4.69 5.45
N THR A 59 -9.17 3.48 5.24
CA THR A 59 -8.37 2.29 4.96
C THR A 59 -9.07 1.46 3.90
N LEU A 60 -8.28 0.80 3.05
CA LEU A 60 -8.79 -0.13 2.05
C LEU A 60 -7.97 -1.42 2.14
N LEU A 61 -8.66 -2.54 2.32
CA LEU A 61 -8.05 -3.86 2.41
C LEU A 61 -8.17 -4.55 1.04
N LEU A 62 -7.03 -4.95 0.48
CA LEU A 62 -6.97 -5.60 -0.82
C LEU A 62 -6.66 -7.09 -0.65
N HIS A 63 -7.37 -7.93 -1.38
CA HIS A 63 -7.18 -9.37 -1.40
C HIS A 63 -6.59 -9.79 -2.75
N LYS A 64 -5.54 -10.62 -2.73
CA LYS A 64 -4.89 -11.21 -3.92
C LYS A 64 -4.39 -10.17 -4.94
N LEU A 65 -3.38 -9.38 -4.57
CA LEU A 65 -2.59 -8.56 -5.51
C LEU A 65 -1.54 -9.40 -6.25
#